data_AF-A0A8T0D3L9-F1
#
_entry.id   AF-A0A8T0D3L9-F1
#
_cell.length_a   1.000
_cell.length_b   1.000
_cell.length_c   1.000
_cell.angle_alpha   90.00
_cell.angle_beta   90.00
_cell.angle_gamma   90.00
#
_symmetry.space_group_name_H-M   'P 1'
#
loop_
_entity.id
_entity.type
_entity.pdbx_description
1 polymer ?
#
loop_
_entity_poly.entity_id
_entity_poly.type
_entity_poly.pdbx_seq_one_letter_code
_entity_poly.pdbx_strand_id
1 'polypeptide(L)'
;MKGSTTRGDNPLPGSLPADYAEIWREASSLQALYKQHPCTLERLYGCIVDLYIDKYRFQGVDVKARVPGLLELLKHYDFNRILQYFNEL
;
A
#
# COMPACT_ATOMS: atom_id res chain seq x y z
N MET A 1 7.74 27.26 -0.84
CA MET A 1 8.26 26.85 -2.16
C MET A 1 7.25 25.89 -2.76
N LYS A 2 6.39 26.36 -3.68
CA LYS A 2 5.35 25.55 -4.33
C LYS A 2 5.93 25.01 -5.64
N GLY A 3 6.04 23.69 -5.77
CA GLY A 3 6.47 23.03 -6.99
C GLY A 3 5.55 23.38 -8.14
N SER A 4 6.12 23.95 -9.18
CA SER A 4 5.49 24.32 -10.44
C SER A 4 5.15 23.06 -11.24
N THR A 5 3.89 22.64 -11.25
CA THR A 5 3.39 21.65 -12.20
C THR A 5 3.29 22.33 -13.58
N THR A 6 4.24 22.04 -14.46
CA THR A 6 4.25 22.48 -15.85
C THR A 6 3.00 21.97 -16.55
N ARG A 7 2.16 22.90 -17.02
CA ARG A 7 0.87 22.66 -17.68
C ARG A 7 0.99 22.02 -19.09
N GLY A 8 2.08 21.30 -19.39
CA GLY A 8 2.50 21.02 -20.76
C GLY A 8 3.06 19.62 -21.07
N ASP A 9 3.24 18.72 -20.12
CA ASP A 9 4.05 17.51 -20.40
C ASP A 9 3.25 16.32 -20.97
N ASN A 10 1.91 16.39 -21.01
CA ASN A 10 1.09 15.30 -21.56
C ASN A 10 -0.18 15.83 -22.25
N PRO A 11 -0.19 16.01 -23.59
CA PRO A 11 -1.40 16.45 -24.29
C PRO A 11 -2.50 15.39 -24.11
N LEU A 12 -3.72 15.86 -23.80
CA LEU A 12 -4.86 14.99 -23.56
C LEU A 12 -5.27 14.28 -24.87
N PRO A 13 -5.29 12.94 -24.92
CA PRO A 13 -5.80 12.23 -26.08
C PRO A 13 -7.31 12.46 -26.21
N GLY A 14 -7.78 12.71 -27.43
CA GLY A 14 -9.13 13.21 -27.70
C GLY A 14 -10.32 12.28 -27.35
N SER A 15 -10.06 11.07 -26.83
CA SER A 15 -11.10 10.08 -26.47
C SER A 15 -10.95 9.50 -25.06
N LEU A 16 -10.12 10.09 -24.18
CA LEU A 16 -9.97 9.56 -22.82
C LEU A 16 -11.18 9.95 -21.94
N PRO A 17 -11.77 9.02 -21.18
CA PRO A 17 -12.77 9.36 -20.17
C PRO A 17 -12.18 10.29 -19.10
N ALA A 18 -13.02 11.13 -18.49
CA ALA A 18 -12.60 12.20 -17.59
C ALA A 18 -11.72 11.72 -16.42
N ASP A 19 -12.04 10.56 -15.84
CA ASP A 19 -11.32 9.99 -14.69
C ASP A 19 -9.88 9.59 -15.04
N TYR A 20 -9.63 9.18 -16.28
CA TYR A 20 -8.28 8.82 -16.75
C TYR A 20 -7.49 10.06 -17.20
N ALA A 21 -8.19 11.13 -17.58
CA ALA A 21 -7.55 12.36 -18.05
C ALA A 21 -6.75 13.04 -16.93
N GLU A 22 -7.18 12.91 -15.67
CA GLU A 22 -6.47 13.40 -14.51
C GLU A 22 -5.19 12.60 -14.24
N ILE A 23 -5.29 11.26 -14.20
CA ILE A 23 -4.14 10.36 -14.08
C ILE A 23 -3.11 10.63 -15.19
N TRP A 24 -3.57 10.87 -16.43
CA TRP A 24 -2.70 11.18 -17.56
C TRP A 24 -1.92 12.47 -17.37
N ARG A 25 -2.57 13.54 -16.88
CA ARG A 25 -1.91 14.82 -16.59
C ARG A 25 -0.88 14.68 -15.48
N GLU A 26 -1.15 13.84 -14.48
CA GLU A 26 -0.29 13.66 -13.32
C GLU A 26 0.75 12.53 -13.47
N ALA A 27 0.75 11.84 -14.61
CA ALA A 27 1.54 10.63 -14.84
C ALA A 27 3.04 10.78 -14.48
N SER A 28 3.67 11.91 -14.86
CA SER A 28 5.08 12.18 -14.53
C SER A 28 5.33 12.28 -13.02
N SER A 29 4.38 12.89 -12.28
CA SER A 29 4.46 12.99 -10.81
C SER A 29 4.23 11.64 -10.15
N LEU A 30 3.23 10.88 -10.61
CA LEU A 30 2.95 9.53 -10.11
C LEU A 30 4.14 8.60 -10.32
N GLN A 31 4.80 8.65 -11.48
CA GLN A 31 6.00 7.86 -11.75
C GLN A 31 7.18 8.28 -10.86
N ALA A 32 7.35 9.57 -10.61
CA ALA A 32 8.40 10.06 -9.72
C ALA A 32 8.17 9.58 -8.26
N LEU A 33 6.94 9.66 -7.77
CA LEU A 33 6.56 9.18 -6.44
C LEU A 33 6.75 7.66 -6.32
N TYR A 34 6.37 6.90 -7.34
CA TYR A 34 6.59 5.46 -7.37
C TYR A 34 8.08 5.10 -7.26
N LYS A 35 8.95 5.81 -8.01
CA LYS A 35 10.41 5.61 -7.96
C LYS A 35 11.03 6.00 -6.62
N GLN A 36 10.47 6.96 -5.89
CA GLN A 36 10.96 7.37 -4.57
C GLN A 36 10.67 6.32 -3.48
N HIS A 37 9.63 5.51 -3.66
CA HIS A 37 9.10 4.62 -2.63
C HIS A 37 9.06 3.13 -3.02
N PRO A 38 10.12 2.55 -3.65
CA PRO A 38 10.05 1.24 -4.30
C PRO A 38 9.82 0.06 -3.36
N CYS A 39 9.90 0.26 -2.03
CA CYS A 39 9.72 -0.80 -1.03
C CYS A 39 8.85 -0.36 0.17
N THR A 40 8.08 0.71 0.03
CA THR A 40 7.34 1.27 1.17
C THR A 40 6.24 0.32 1.62
N LEU A 41 5.58 -0.35 0.67
CA LEU A 41 4.49 -1.28 0.96
C LEU A 41 4.99 -2.52 1.69
N GLU A 42 6.10 -3.11 1.23
CA GLU A 42 6.77 -4.25 1.85
C GLU A 42 7.20 -3.92 3.29
N ARG A 43 7.71 -2.70 3.53
CA ARG A 43 8.05 -2.25 4.87
C ARG A 43 6.83 -2.15 5.77
N LEU A 44 5.72 -1.63 5.27
CA LEU A 44 4.47 -1.54 6.04
C LEU A 44 3.92 -2.93 6.36
N TYR A 45 3.99 -3.89 5.43
CA TYR A 45 3.64 -5.28 5.69
C TYR A 45 4.50 -5.90 6.78
N GLY A 46 5.82 -5.67 6.74
CA GLY A 46 6.73 -6.08 7.81
C GLY A 46 6.32 -5.53 9.17
N CYS A 47 6.03 -4.23 9.27
CA CYS A 47 5.58 -3.62 10.52
C CYS A 47 4.29 -4.24 11.07
N ILE A 48 3.33 -4.60 10.22
CA ILE A 48 2.08 -5.24 10.66
C ILE A 48 2.34 -6.68 11.12
N VAL A 49 3.18 -7.42 10.41
CA VAL A 49 3.58 -8.79 10.79
C VAL A 49 4.32 -8.79 12.13
N ASP A 50 5.25 -7.85 12.34
CA ASP A 50 5.97 -7.71 13.60
C ASP A 50 5.01 -7.40 14.75
N LEU A 51 4.05 -6.48 14.54
CA LEU A 51 3.02 -6.16 15.52
C LEU A 51 2.16 -7.38 15.89
N TYR A 52 1.79 -8.20 14.90
CA TYR A 52 1.04 -9.45 15.12
C TYR A 52 1.85 -10.45 15.96
N ILE A 53 3.13 -10.68 15.60
CA ILE A 53 4.01 -11.58 16.35
C ILE A 53 4.21 -11.08 17.77
N ASP A 54 4.48 -9.78 17.95
CA ASP A 54 4.74 -9.19 19.25
C ASP A 54 3.52 -9.32 20.18
N LYS A 55 2.30 -9.05 19.67
CA LYS A 55 1.04 -9.23 20.43
C LYS A 55 0.96 -10.62 21.06
N TYR A 56 1.23 -11.67 20.29
CA TYR A 56 1.12 -13.05 20.75
C TYR A 56 2.35 -13.53 21.53
N ARG A 57 3.54 -13.02 21.21
CA ARG A 57 4.75 -13.29 21.99
C ARG A 57 4.60 -12.81 23.43
N PHE A 58 3.97 -11.66 23.67
CA PHE A 58 3.66 -11.18 25.02
C PHE A 58 2.65 -12.07 25.77
N GLN A 59 1.87 -12.88 25.04
CA GLN A 59 0.96 -13.89 25.60
C GLN A 59 1.60 -15.27 25.71
N GLY A 60 2.86 -15.43 25.30
CA GLY A 60 3.56 -16.71 25.29
C GLY A 60 3.19 -17.64 24.14
N VAL A 61 2.52 -17.14 23.09
CA VAL A 61 2.07 -17.94 21.94
C VAL A 61 2.93 -17.66 20.71
N ASP A 62 3.42 -18.71 20.04
CA ASP A 62 4.11 -18.60 18.75
C ASP A 62 3.11 -18.67 17.60
N VAL A 63 3.08 -17.62 16.78
CA VAL A 63 2.16 -17.47 15.63
C VAL A 63 2.89 -17.40 14.29
N LYS A 64 4.18 -17.75 14.24
CA LYS A 64 4.99 -17.71 12.99
C LYS A 64 4.36 -18.49 11.84
N ALA A 65 3.73 -19.62 12.12
CA ALA A 65 3.06 -20.44 11.10
C ALA A 65 1.86 -19.72 10.44
N ARG A 66 1.28 -18.71 11.11
CA ARG A 66 0.14 -17.93 10.64
C ARG A 66 0.56 -16.67 9.87
N VAL A 67 1.86 -16.33 9.83
CA VAL A 67 2.37 -15.15 9.11
C VAL A 67 2.08 -15.17 7.60
N PRO A 68 2.26 -16.30 6.88
CA PRO A 68 1.94 -16.34 5.44
C PRO A 68 0.47 -16.01 5.15
N GLY A 69 -0.45 -16.46 6.01
CA GLY A 69 -1.88 -16.16 5.88
C GLY A 69 -2.19 -14.68 6.08
N LEU A 70 -1.53 -14.03 7.04
CA LEU A 70 -1.65 -12.59 7.26
C LEU A 70 -1.12 -11.79 6.05
N LEU A 71 0.03 -12.19 5.49
CA LEU A 71 0.59 -11.56 4.29
C LEU A 71 -0.36 -11.66 3.09
N GLU A 72 -1.03 -12.81 2.91
CA GLU A 72 -2.01 -12.97 1.84
C GLU A 72 -3.21 -12.04 2.01
N LEU A 73 -3.67 -11.86 3.25
CA LEU A 73 -4.75 -10.94 3.57
C LEU A 73 -4.35 -9.48 3.30
N LEU A 74 -3.09 -9.11 3.57
CA LEU A 74 -2.55 -7.77 3.34
C LEU A 74 -2.42 -7.41 1.86
N LYS A 75 -2.20 -8.39 0.97
CA LYS A 75 -2.16 -8.16 -0.49
C LYS A 75 -3.50 -7.72 -1.07
N HIS A 76 -4.61 -8.22 -0.51
CA HIS A 76 -5.96 -7.85 -0.94
C HIS A 76 -6.57 -6.71 -0.12
N TYR A 77 -5.91 -6.32 0.98
CA TYR A 77 -6.27 -5.26 1.92
C TYR A 77 -7.77 -5.18 2.26
N ASP A 78 -8.16 -5.87 3.32
CA ASP A 78 -9.46 -5.69 3.98
C ASP A 78 -9.23 -5.45 5.48
N PHE A 79 -9.44 -4.22 5.92
CA PHE A 79 -9.17 -3.82 7.30
C PHE A 79 -9.94 -4.66 8.33
N ASN A 80 -11.22 -4.95 8.08
CA ASN A 80 -12.05 -5.69 9.04
C ASN A 80 -11.59 -7.14 9.14
N ARG A 81 -11.25 -7.76 8.01
CA ARG A 81 -10.69 -9.12 8.02
C ARG A 81 -9.32 -9.16 8.69
N ILE A 82 -8.48 -8.13 8.51
CA ILE A 82 -7.16 -8.07 9.18
C ILE A 82 -7.38 -7.98 10.69
N LEU A 83 -8.29 -7.13 11.14
CA LEU A 83 -8.61 -6.98 12.55
C LEU A 83 -9.17 -8.26 13.15
N GLN A 84 -10.06 -8.96 12.43
CA GLN A 84 -10.59 -10.25 12.82
C GLN A 84 -9.46 -11.28 12.95
N TYR A 85 -8.59 -11.39 11.95
CA TYR A 85 -7.42 -12.28 11.98
C TYR A 85 -6.50 -12.01 13.17
N PHE A 86 -6.34 -10.74 13.54
CA PHE A 86 -5.56 -10.35 14.71
C PHE A 86 -6.19 -10.82 16.02
N ASN A 87 -7.52 -10.94 16.11
CA ASN A 87 -8.24 -11.25 17.34
C ASN A 87 -8.63 -12.72 17.47
N GLU A 88 -8.57 -13.49 16.38
CA GLU A 88 -8.86 -14.92 16.37
C GLU A 88 -7.55 -15.72 16.45
N LEU A 89 -7.26 -16.24 17.65
CA LEU A 89 -6.24 -17.27 17.84
C LEU A 89 -6.82 -18.65 17.54
#